data_AF-A0A449B245-F1
#
_entry.id   AF-A0A449B245-F1
#
_cell.length_a   1.000
_cell.length_b   1.000
_cell.length_c   1.000
_cell.angle_alpha   90.00
_cell.angle_beta   90.00
_cell.angle_gamma   90.00
#
_symmetry.space_group_name_H-M   'P 1'
#
loop_
_entity.id
_entity.type
_entity.pdbx_description
1 polymer ?
#
loop_
_entity_poly.entity_id
_entity_poly.type
_entity_poly.pdbx_seq_one_letter_code
_entity_poly.pdbx_strand_id
1 'polypeptide(L)'
;MNFSIYGSLFLIVILLIQLFAYYVYGFNLKIKYQKIKIQYYESVLTKIKSALSNKYNCNFKISLNTHFFKQNFNSSKKVIYLNEQFLDSNIYSLVNIVFLWKITQFTQIQDQKIELFFKIIGLVSLTASWILLMFGLWIFSILFLLIFLFVIAIDYLMNYKIYKHVYIQTKNYLIENYHNQHLNFILAYLKYKKFYILNKYLTFYIQIISQSVKAFKNWGKDE
;
A
#
# COMPACT_ATOMS: atom_id res chain seq x y z
N MET A 1 -16.28 -31.12 -17.18
CA MET A 1 -15.41 -30.43 -16.19
C MET A 1 -16.34 -29.85 -15.14
N ASN A 2 -16.35 -30.39 -13.92
CA ASN A 2 -17.37 -30.04 -12.92
C ASN A 2 -16.89 -28.84 -12.10
N PHE A 3 -17.67 -27.75 -12.13
CA PHE A 3 -17.39 -26.55 -11.36
C PHE A 3 -17.70 -26.78 -9.88
N SER A 4 -16.77 -26.43 -8.99
CA SER A 4 -16.94 -26.64 -7.54
C SER A 4 -17.73 -25.50 -6.89
N ILE A 5 -18.95 -25.78 -6.41
CA ILE A 5 -19.78 -24.83 -5.65
C ILE A 5 -19.06 -24.37 -4.37
N TYR A 6 -18.40 -25.29 -3.68
CA TYR A 6 -17.60 -24.98 -2.48
C TYR A 6 -16.43 -24.06 -2.81
N GLY A 7 -15.78 -24.25 -3.96
CA GLY A 7 -14.74 -23.35 -4.44
C GLY A 7 -15.27 -21.94 -4.70
N SER A 8 -16.46 -21.83 -5.30
CA SER A 8 -17.13 -20.54 -5.55
C SER A 8 -17.51 -19.81 -4.26
N LEU A 9 -18.09 -20.51 -3.29
CA LEU A 9 -18.43 -19.93 -1.99
C LEU A 9 -17.20 -19.43 -1.23
N PHE A 10 -16.12 -20.21 -1.23
CA PHE A 10 -14.87 -19.81 -0.59
C PHE A 10 -14.27 -18.54 -1.22
N LEU A 11 -14.34 -18.41 -2.55
CA LEU A 11 -13.89 -17.21 -3.27
C LEU A 11 -14.70 -15.97 -2.86
N ILE A 12 -16.03 -16.09 -2.75
CA ILE A 12 -16.90 -14.99 -2.30
C ILE A 12 -16.49 -14.52 -0.90
N VAL A 13 -16.27 -15.44 0.03
CA VAL A 13 -15.85 -15.11 1.41
C VAL A 13 -14.52 -14.36 1.41
N ILE A 14 -13.52 -14.80 0.64
CA ILE A 14 -12.23 -14.11 0.54
C ILE A 14 -12.40 -12.70 -0.03
N LEU A 15 -13.16 -12.55 -1.12
CA LEU A 15 -13.43 -11.23 -1.72
C LEU A 15 -14.12 -10.30 -0.73
N LEU A 16 -15.07 -10.79 0.07
CA LEU A 16 -15.73 -10.03 1.13
C LEU A 16 -14.74 -9.58 2.22
N ILE A 17 -13.83 -10.46 2.65
CA ILE A 17 -12.78 -10.12 3.62
C ILE A 17 -11.85 -9.03 3.05
N GLN A 18 -11.44 -9.16 1.79
CA GLN A 18 -10.64 -8.13 1.13
C GLN A 18 -11.40 -6.80 1.03
N LEU A 19 -12.70 -6.85 0.70
CA LEU A 19 -13.58 -5.67 0.60
C LEU A 19 -13.70 -4.98 1.94
N PHE A 20 -13.91 -5.74 3.00
CA PHE A 20 -13.94 -5.23 4.36
C PHE A 20 -12.61 -4.57 4.76
N ALA A 21 -11.48 -5.25 4.52
CA ALA A 21 -10.17 -4.69 4.79
C ALA A 21 -9.93 -3.39 4.00
N TYR A 22 -10.25 -3.37 2.71
CA TYR A 22 -10.14 -2.17 1.89
C TYR A 22 -11.07 -1.05 2.37
N TYR A 23 -12.30 -1.37 2.77
CA TYR A 23 -13.22 -0.40 3.33
C TYR A 23 -12.67 0.24 4.61
N VAL A 24 -12.20 -0.58 5.56
CA VAL A 24 -11.64 -0.10 6.82
C VAL A 24 -10.39 0.77 6.57
N TYR A 25 -9.41 0.25 5.83
CA TYR A 25 -8.11 0.91 5.67
C TYR A 25 -8.06 1.99 4.59
N GLY A 26 -8.88 1.86 3.55
CA GLY A 26 -8.94 2.75 2.39
C GLY A 26 -9.95 3.87 2.53
N PHE A 27 -11.10 3.62 3.17
CA PHE A 27 -12.18 4.60 3.27
C PHE A 27 -12.46 5.06 4.70
N ASN A 28 -12.79 4.15 5.63
CA ASN A 28 -13.27 4.54 6.95
C ASN A 28 -12.22 5.33 7.74
N LEU A 29 -11.00 4.80 7.86
CA LEU A 29 -9.91 5.52 8.53
C LEU A 29 -9.58 6.84 7.82
N LYS A 30 -9.58 6.83 6.49
CA LYS A 30 -9.36 8.03 5.70
C LYS A 30 -10.39 9.11 6.04
N ILE A 31 -11.68 8.82 5.94
CA ILE A 31 -12.78 9.75 6.22
C ILE A 31 -12.68 10.27 7.66
N LYS A 32 -12.39 9.39 8.62
CA LYS A 32 -12.27 9.77 10.03
C LYS A 32 -11.17 10.80 10.27
N TYR A 33 -9.97 10.58 9.72
CA TYR A 33 -8.79 11.43 10.00
C TYR A 33 -8.59 12.57 9.00
N GLN A 34 -9.30 12.58 7.87
CA GLN A 34 -9.32 13.73 6.96
C GLN A 34 -10.10 14.93 7.51
N LYS A 35 -11.10 14.69 8.37
CA LYS A 35 -11.93 15.76 8.96
C LYS A 35 -11.17 16.63 9.97
N ILE A 36 -10.06 16.12 10.52
CA ILE A 36 -9.28 16.82 11.56
C ILE A 36 -8.17 17.61 10.89
N LYS A 37 -8.37 18.92 10.80
CA LYS A 37 -7.39 19.85 10.23
C LYS A 37 -6.17 19.99 11.13
N ILE A 38 -5.01 20.17 10.52
CA ILE A 38 -3.72 20.38 11.18
C ILE A 38 -2.95 21.44 10.42
N GLN A 39 -2.15 22.24 11.15
CA GLN A 39 -1.26 23.19 10.50
C GLN A 39 0.05 22.49 10.14
N TYR A 40 0.41 22.51 8.85
CA TYR A 40 1.73 22.06 8.42
C TYR A 40 2.78 23.08 8.82
N TYR A 41 3.70 22.68 9.71
CA TYR A 41 4.84 23.52 10.06
C TYR A 41 5.94 23.51 8.99
N GLU A 42 5.97 22.47 8.13
CA GLU A 42 6.96 22.34 7.06
C GLU A 42 6.39 21.70 5.80
N SER A 43 6.97 22.06 4.64
CA SER A 43 6.76 21.33 3.39
C SER A 43 7.52 20.01 3.43
N VAL A 44 6.96 18.97 4.04
CA VAL A 44 7.57 17.63 4.07
C VAL A 44 7.81 17.10 2.63
N LEU A 45 7.07 17.61 1.64
CA LEU A 45 7.30 17.34 0.21
C LEU A 45 8.68 17.77 -0.28
N THR A 46 9.17 18.95 0.13
CA THR A 46 10.52 19.41 -0.25
C THR A 46 11.57 18.53 0.39
N LYS A 47 11.34 18.05 1.63
CA LYS A 47 12.21 17.08 2.32
C LYS A 47 12.26 15.72 1.63
N ILE A 48 11.14 15.22 1.10
CA ILE A 48 11.11 13.97 0.33
C ILE A 48 11.91 14.14 -0.96
N LYS A 49 11.67 15.23 -1.70
CA LYS A 49 12.34 15.52 -2.96
C LYS A 49 13.86 15.65 -2.75
N SER A 50 14.30 16.41 -1.75
CA SER A 50 15.72 16.59 -1.46
C SER A 50 16.38 15.29 -1.00
N ALA A 51 15.73 14.50 -0.13
CA ALA A 51 16.26 13.23 0.34
C ALA A 51 16.47 12.24 -0.81
N LEU A 52 15.51 12.11 -1.72
CA LEU A 52 15.62 11.25 -2.89
C LEU A 52 16.65 11.79 -3.90
N SER A 53 16.65 13.10 -4.15
CA SER A 53 17.63 13.71 -5.05
C SER A 53 19.07 13.50 -4.58
N ASN A 54 19.31 13.63 -3.27
CA ASN A 54 20.63 13.40 -2.69
C ASN A 54 21.01 11.92 -2.69
N LYS A 55 20.06 11.01 -2.45
CA LYS A 55 20.33 9.56 -2.42
C LYS A 55 20.68 8.98 -3.78
N TYR A 56 20.09 9.52 -4.85
CA TYR A 56 20.22 8.97 -6.21
C TYR A 56 20.88 9.94 -7.21
N ASN A 57 21.42 11.06 -6.74
CA ASN A 57 22.06 12.10 -7.56
C ASN A 57 21.24 12.48 -8.80
N CYS A 58 19.92 12.63 -8.63
CA CYS A 58 19.03 12.97 -9.74
C CYS A 58 17.80 13.74 -9.30
N ASN A 59 17.24 14.59 -10.17
CA ASN A 59 16.04 15.36 -9.86
C ASN A 59 14.78 14.53 -10.01
N PHE A 60 14.00 14.40 -8.92
CA PHE A 60 12.70 13.75 -8.91
C PHE A 60 11.56 14.74 -9.22
N LYS A 61 10.58 14.29 -10.01
CA LYS A 61 9.30 14.96 -10.23
C LYS A 61 8.22 14.36 -9.33
N ILE A 62 7.22 15.14 -8.95
CA ILE A 62 6.04 14.65 -8.23
C ILE A 62 4.95 14.33 -9.25
N SER A 63 4.37 13.14 -9.17
CA SER A 63 3.18 12.76 -9.92
C SER A 63 2.06 12.43 -8.94
N LEU A 64 0.87 12.99 -9.19
CA LEU A 64 -0.31 12.79 -8.34
C LEU A 64 -1.10 11.51 -8.68
N ASN A 65 -0.51 10.61 -9.48
CA ASN A 65 -1.20 9.41 -9.96
C ASN A 65 -1.09 8.22 -9.00
N THR A 66 -2.24 7.63 -8.67
CA THR A 66 -2.32 6.35 -7.96
C THR A 66 -2.02 5.21 -8.94
N HIS A 67 -0.79 4.66 -8.90
CA HIS A 67 -0.48 3.46 -9.69
C HIS A 67 -1.07 2.18 -9.08
N PHE A 68 -1.12 1.16 -9.95
CA PHE A 68 -1.64 -0.21 -9.76
C PHE A 68 -1.00 -0.95 -8.57
N PHE A 69 0.14 -0.47 -8.10
CA PHE A 69 0.80 -0.93 -6.89
C PHE A 69 1.24 0.33 -6.15
N LYS A 70 1.08 0.37 -4.82
CA LYS A 70 1.56 1.44 -3.91
C LYS A 70 3.10 1.62 -4.01
N GLN A 71 3.61 2.01 -5.17
CA GLN A 71 4.99 2.33 -5.41
C GLN A 71 5.15 3.79 -5.04
N ASN A 72 5.91 4.03 -3.99
CA ASN A 72 6.10 5.34 -3.41
C ASN A 72 6.96 6.26 -4.31
N PHE A 73 7.93 5.67 -5.02
CA PHE A 73 8.75 6.37 -6.00
C PHE A 73 9.31 5.38 -7.03
N ASN A 74 9.66 5.86 -8.21
CA ASN A 74 10.36 5.12 -9.25
C ASN A 74 11.65 5.86 -9.60
N SER A 75 12.79 5.26 -9.28
CA SER A 75 14.11 5.84 -9.54
C SER A 75 14.42 5.94 -11.03
N SER A 76 14.02 4.94 -11.84
CA SER A 76 14.24 4.94 -13.29
C SER A 76 13.46 6.04 -13.99
N LYS A 77 12.17 6.19 -13.65
CA LYS A 77 11.32 7.27 -14.17
C LYS A 77 11.59 8.62 -13.50
N LYS A 78 12.34 8.65 -12.39
CA LYS A 78 12.59 9.82 -11.54
C LYS A 78 11.30 10.48 -11.06
N VAL A 79 10.32 9.68 -10.62
CA VAL A 79 9.00 10.14 -10.19
C VAL A 79 8.70 9.68 -8.77
N ILE A 80 8.17 10.60 -7.95
CA ILE A 80 7.55 10.33 -6.65
C ILE A 80 6.05 10.29 -6.88
N TYR A 81 5.40 9.19 -6.47
CA TYR A 81 3.96 9.06 -6.60
C TYR A 81 3.29 9.44 -5.29
N LEU A 82 2.39 10.42 -5.36
CA LEU A 82 1.65 10.94 -4.23
C LEU A 82 0.16 10.86 -4.54
N ASN A 83 -0.65 10.56 -3.53
CA ASN A 83 -2.08 10.80 -3.65
C ASN A 83 -2.30 12.31 -3.49
N GLU A 84 -3.07 12.94 -4.38
CA GLU A 84 -3.42 14.36 -4.31
C GLU A 84 -3.93 14.78 -2.93
N GLN A 85 -4.72 13.92 -2.29
CA GLN A 85 -5.25 14.17 -0.95
C GLN A 85 -4.16 14.32 0.12
N PHE A 86 -2.95 13.79 -0.12
CA PHE A 86 -1.83 13.99 0.80
C PHE A 86 -1.40 15.46 0.88
N LEU A 87 -1.76 16.29 -0.09
CA LEU A 87 -1.49 17.72 -0.08
C LEU A 87 -2.41 18.49 0.90
N ASP A 88 -3.53 17.90 1.31
CA ASP A 88 -4.49 18.53 2.23
C ASP A 88 -3.91 18.70 3.64
N SER A 89 -4.30 19.75 4.36
CA SER A 89 -3.87 20.06 5.73
C SER A 89 -4.68 19.31 6.81
N ASN A 90 -4.53 17.99 6.87
CA ASN A 90 -5.22 17.13 7.85
C ASN A 90 -4.33 15.98 8.38
N ILE A 91 -4.81 15.28 9.43
CA ILE A 91 -4.06 14.17 10.07
C ILE A 91 -3.75 13.04 9.09
N TYR A 92 -4.73 12.65 8.27
CA TYR A 92 -4.54 11.59 7.28
C TYR A 92 -3.35 11.91 6.38
N SER A 93 -3.32 13.12 5.85
CA SER A 93 -2.30 13.60 4.92
C SER A 93 -0.94 13.74 5.58
N LEU A 94 -0.86 14.36 6.76
CA LEU A 94 0.38 14.51 7.52
C LEU A 94 1.06 13.17 7.79
N VAL A 95 0.34 12.22 8.37
CA VAL A 95 0.91 10.93 8.75
C VAL A 95 1.34 10.15 7.50
N ASN A 96 0.55 10.21 6.42
CA ASN A 96 0.91 9.55 5.16
C ASN A 96 2.18 10.12 4.54
N ILE A 97 2.31 11.46 4.49
CA ILE A 97 3.50 12.12 3.93
C ILE A 97 4.74 11.86 4.78
N VAL A 98 4.66 11.99 6.11
CA VAL A 98 5.80 11.74 6.99
C VAL A 98 6.22 10.27 6.91
N PHE A 99 5.26 9.34 6.92
CA PHE A 99 5.56 7.92 6.78
C PHE A 99 6.21 7.60 5.43
N LEU A 100 5.72 8.22 4.34
CA LEU A 100 6.31 8.11 3.02
C LEU A 100 7.76 8.61 3.00
N TRP A 101 8.01 9.79 3.58
CA TRP A 101 9.33 10.36 3.72
C TRP A 101 10.28 9.39 4.42
N LYS A 102 9.89 8.87 5.59
CA LYS A 102 10.71 7.90 6.31
C LYS A 102 10.95 6.64 5.49
N ILE A 103 9.94 6.07 4.81
CA ILE A 103 10.16 4.92 3.91
C ILE A 103 11.22 5.24 2.86
N THR A 104 11.14 6.39 2.19
CA THR A 104 12.07 6.75 1.09
C THR A 104 13.52 6.84 1.55
N GLN A 105 13.78 7.17 2.82
CA GLN A 105 15.13 7.19 3.38
C GLN A 105 15.73 5.79 3.47
N PHE A 106 14.95 4.79 3.86
CA PHE A 106 15.45 3.43 4.10
C PHE A 106 15.35 2.51 2.87
N THR A 107 14.35 2.69 2.00
CA THR A 107 14.16 1.82 0.84
C THR A 107 15.18 2.10 -0.26
N GLN A 108 15.85 1.07 -0.74
CA GLN A 108 16.76 1.10 -1.89
C GLN A 108 16.05 0.66 -3.18
N ILE A 109 16.73 0.81 -4.33
CA ILE A 109 16.19 0.39 -5.63
C ILE A 109 16.01 -1.14 -5.68
N GLN A 110 16.95 -1.88 -5.08
CA GLN A 110 16.88 -3.34 -5.02
C GLN A 110 15.65 -3.81 -4.23
N ASP A 111 15.35 -3.16 -3.10
CA ASP A 111 14.15 -3.45 -2.30
C ASP A 111 12.87 -3.29 -3.11
N GLN A 112 12.79 -2.27 -3.98
CA GLN A 112 11.62 -2.07 -4.84
C GLN A 112 11.43 -3.21 -5.86
N LYS A 113 12.53 -3.71 -6.43
CA LYS A 113 12.49 -4.84 -7.38
C LYS A 113 12.05 -6.12 -6.68
N ILE A 114 12.61 -6.38 -5.49
CA ILE A 114 12.25 -7.52 -4.64
C ILE A 114 10.77 -7.43 -4.23
N GLU A 115 10.32 -6.25 -3.81
CA GLU A 115 8.93 -6.03 -3.42
C GLU A 115 7.96 -6.28 -4.59
N LEU A 116 8.31 -5.85 -5.80
CA LEU A 116 7.53 -6.12 -7.01
C LEU A 116 7.50 -7.61 -7.34
N PHE A 117 8.64 -8.31 -7.22
CA PHE A 117 8.74 -9.74 -7.45
C PHE A 117 7.83 -10.53 -6.50
N PHE A 118 7.88 -10.28 -5.19
CA PHE A 118 6.99 -10.92 -4.22
C PHE A 118 5.51 -10.59 -4.48
N LYS A 119 5.20 -9.37 -4.93
CA LYS A 119 3.82 -9.02 -5.34
C LYS A 119 3.33 -9.89 -6.49
N ILE A 120 4.14 -10.02 -7.55
CA ILE A 120 3.78 -10.79 -8.74
C ILE A 120 3.61 -12.25 -8.38
N ILE A 121 4.55 -12.85 -7.66
CA ILE A 121 4.44 -14.26 -7.24
C ILE A 121 3.24 -14.46 -6.34
N GLY A 122 3.00 -13.56 -5.37
CA GLY A 122 1.82 -13.62 -4.51
C GLY A 122 0.50 -13.57 -5.31
N LEU A 123 0.43 -12.69 -6.31
CA LEU A 123 -0.75 -12.58 -7.18
C LEU A 123 -0.94 -13.84 -8.03
N VAL A 124 0.12 -14.34 -8.67
CA VAL A 124 0.06 -15.53 -9.53
C VAL A 124 -0.32 -16.76 -8.71
N SER A 125 0.31 -16.95 -7.55
CA SER A 125 0.03 -18.10 -6.67
C SER A 125 -1.41 -18.09 -6.16
N LEU A 126 -1.91 -16.95 -5.67
CA LEU A 126 -3.29 -16.87 -5.21
C LEU A 126 -4.30 -17.06 -6.35
N THR A 127 -4.04 -16.45 -7.51
CA THR A 127 -4.93 -16.59 -8.68
C THR A 127 -4.94 -18.03 -9.21
N ALA A 128 -3.78 -18.69 -9.28
CA ALA A 128 -3.69 -20.09 -9.66
C ALA A 128 -4.43 -21.00 -8.67
N SER A 129 -4.26 -20.77 -7.36
CA SER A 129 -5.00 -21.50 -6.31
C SER A 129 -6.51 -21.41 -6.55
N TRP A 130 -7.03 -20.24 -6.92
CA TRP A 130 -8.45 -20.04 -7.19
C TRP A 130 -8.95 -20.77 -8.43
N ILE A 131 -8.23 -20.64 -9.55
CA ILE A 131 -8.58 -21.32 -10.80
C ILE A 131 -8.65 -22.83 -10.56
N LEU A 132 -7.69 -23.38 -9.82
CA LEU A 132 -7.63 -24.80 -9.48
C LEU A 132 -8.80 -25.22 -8.55
N LEU A 133 -9.21 -24.39 -7.58
CA LEU A 133 -10.40 -24.66 -6.76
C LEU A 133 -11.66 -24.78 -7.61
N MET A 134 -11.85 -23.88 -8.58
CA MET A 134 -13.03 -23.89 -9.44
C MET A 134 -13.15 -25.18 -10.25
N PHE A 135 -12.01 -25.75 -10.66
CA PHE A 135 -11.95 -27.01 -11.39
C PHE A 135 -11.90 -28.26 -10.49
N GLY A 136 -12.04 -28.11 -9.16
CA GLY A 136 -12.03 -29.23 -8.23
C GLY A 136 -10.65 -29.86 -7.98
N LEU A 137 -9.56 -29.18 -8.38
CA LEU A 137 -8.18 -29.62 -8.19
C LEU A 137 -7.64 -29.17 -6.82
N TRP A 138 -8.27 -29.69 -5.75
CA TRP A 138 -8.06 -29.25 -4.36
C TRP A 138 -6.60 -29.33 -3.89
N ILE A 139 -5.91 -30.44 -4.18
CA ILE A 139 -4.52 -30.65 -3.73
C ILE A 139 -3.59 -29.58 -4.31
N PHE A 140 -3.67 -29.36 -5.63
CA PHE A 140 -2.86 -28.35 -6.31
C PHE A 140 -3.22 -26.93 -5.85
N SER A 141 -4.52 -26.67 -5.63
CA SER A 141 -4.95 -25.39 -5.07
C SER A 141 -4.32 -25.10 -3.70
N ILE A 142 -4.28 -26.09 -2.80
CA ILE A 142 -3.68 -25.94 -1.46
C ILE A 142 -2.18 -25.68 -1.58
N LEU A 143 -1.47 -26.36 -2.47
CA LEU A 143 -0.05 -26.11 -2.72
C LEU A 143 0.21 -24.65 -3.13
N PHE A 144 -0.58 -24.12 -4.06
CA PHE A 144 -0.47 -22.72 -4.47
C PHE A 144 -0.87 -21.73 -3.35
N LEU A 145 -1.84 -22.08 -2.50
CA LEU A 145 -2.19 -21.28 -1.32
C LEU A 145 -1.02 -21.24 -0.32
N LEU A 146 -0.35 -22.38 -0.09
CA LEU A 146 0.84 -22.44 0.77
C LEU A 146 1.98 -21.60 0.21
N ILE A 147 2.21 -21.62 -1.11
CA ILE A 147 3.18 -20.73 -1.77
C ILE A 147 2.82 -19.26 -1.53
N PHE A 148 1.54 -18.90 -1.66
CA PHE A 148 1.08 -17.53 -1.38
C PHE A 148 1.35 -17.10 0.07
N LEU A 149 1.02 -17.96 1.04
CA LEU A 149 1.29 -17.69 2.46
C LEU A 149 2.79 -17.58 2.75
N PHE A 150 3.59 -18.44 2.13
CA PHE A 150 5.04 -18.41 2.24
C PHE A 150 5.64 -17.12 1.68
N VAL A 151 5.14 -16.64 0.54
CA VAL A 151 5.52 -15.34 -0.05
C VAL A 151 5.20 -14.19 0.91
N ILE A 152 4.01 -14.17 1.52
CA ILE A 152 3.66 -13.16 2.51
C ILE A 152 4.60 -13.22 3.71
N ALA A 153 4.89 -14.43 4.21
CA ALA A 153 5.76 -14.62 5.36
C ALA A 153 7.18 -14.12 5.09
N ILE A 154 7.76 -14.44 3.94
CA ILE A 154 9.09 -13.95 3.55
C ILE A 154 9.09 -12.43 3.40
N ASP A 155 8.14 -11.86 2.66
CA ASP A 155 8.06 -10.40 2.47
C ASP A 155 7.91 -9.67 3.80
N TYR A 156 7.12 -10.23 4.73
CA TYR A 156 7.00 -9.73 6.08
C TYR A 156 8.34 -9.78 6.82
N LEU A 157 9.01 -10.94 6.87
CA LEU A 157 10.27 -11.11 7.60
C LEU A 157 11.38 -10.21 7.05
N MET A 158 11.52 -10.12 5.74
CA MET A 158 12.53 -9.28 5.09
C MET A 158 12.33 -7.81 5.40
N ASN A 159 11.08 -7.33 5.33
CA ASN A 159 10.81 -5.91 5.49
C ASN A 159 10.43 -5.50 6.93
N TYR A 160 10.23 -6.45 7.86
CA TYR A 160 9.79 -6.17 9.21
C TYR A 160 10.71 -5.19 9.93
N LYS A 161 12.03 -5.40 9.85
CA LYS A 161 13.02 -4.51 10.48
C LYS A 161 12.92 -3.09 9.94
N ILE A 162 12.81 -2.93 8.62
CA ILE A 162 12.70 -1.64 7.94
C ILE A 162 11.40 -0.94 8.37
N TYR A 163 10.25 -1.58 8.24
CA TYR A 163 8.96 -0.96 8.57
C TYR A 163 8.80 -0.67 10.06
N LYS A 164 9.36 -1.51 10.94
CA LYS A 164 9.43 -1.22 12.38
C LYS A 164 10.26 0.04 12.63
N HIS A 165 11.41 0.17 11.98
CA HIS A 165 12.26 1.35 12.14
C HIS A 165 11.60 2.63 11.59
N VAL A 166 10.98 2.54 10.41
CA VAL A 166 10.19 3.62 9.79
C VAL A 166 9.05 4.05 10.73
N TYR A 167 8.33 3.10 11.31
CA TYR A 167 7.24 3.39 12.25
C TYR A 167 7.74 4.17 13.47
N ILE A 168 8.85 3.73 14.07
CA ILE A 168 9.45 4.39 15.24
C ILE A 168 9.92 5.80 14.88
N GLN A 169 10.63 5.98 13.76
CA GLN A 169 11.08 7.31 13.36
C GLN A 169 9.93 8.25 12.98
N THR A 170 8.87 7.72 12.37
CA THR A 170 7.66 8.49 12.07
C THR A 170 7.00 8.94 13.36
N LYS A 171 6.87 8.03 14.33
CA LYS A 171 6.32 8.34 15.66
C LYS A 171 7.11 9.46 16.35
N ASN A 172 8.43 9.32 16.41
CA ASN A 172 9.29 10.29 17.09
C ASN A 172 9.22 11.66 16.44
N TYR A 173 9.29 11.73 15.10
CA TYR A 173 9.15 12.99 14.37
C TYR A 173 7.80 13.67 14.63
N LEU A 174 6.70 12.91 14.66
CA LEU A 174 5.37 13.46 14.92
C LEU A 174 5.23 13.96 16.37
N ILE A 175 5.83 13.28 17.34
CA ILE A 175 5.85 13.73 18.74
C ILE A 175 6.63 15.04 18.86
N GLU A 176 7.82 15.12 18.27
CA GLU A 176 8.70 16.28 18.38
C GLU A 176 8.11 17.53 17.72
N ASN A 177 7.50 17.38 16.54
CA ASN A 177 7.08 18.53 15.72
C ASN A 177 5.59 18.88 15.86
N TYR A 178 4.75 17.98 16.39
CA TYR A 178 3.29 18.17 16.48
C TYR A 178 2.73 17.87 17.88
N HIS A 179 3.57 17.95 18.93
CA HIS A 179 3.15 17.73 20.32
C HIS A 179 1.90 18.56 20.70
N ASN A 180 1.84 19.79 20.21
CA ASN A 180 0.79 20.76 20.56
C ASN A 180 -0.48 20.64 19.70
N GLN A 181 -0.56 19.69 18.76
CA GLN A 181 -1.69 19.55 17.84
C GLN A 181 -2.20 18.11 17.75
N HIS A 182 -3.32 17.82 18.41
CA HIS A 182 -4.07 16.57 18.26
C HIS A 182 -3.21 15.28 18.27
N LEU A 183 -2.11 15.26 19.05
CA LEU A 183 -1.10 14.20 19.01
C LEU A 183 -1.70 12.80 19.21
N ASN A 184 -2.69 12.68 20.11
CA ASN A 184 -3.39 11.41 20.34
C ASN A 184 -4.07 10.88 19.06
N PHE A 185 -4.71 11.76 18.28
CA PHE A 185 -5.35 11.38 17.02
C PHE A 185 -4.32 11.06 15.93
N ILE A 186 -3.21 11.81 15.88
CA ILE A 186 -2.08 11.55 14.98
C ILE A 186 -1.53 10.14 15.24
N LEU A 187 -1.22 9.83 16.50
CA LEU A 187 -0.68 8.52 16.92
C LEU A 187 -1.70 7.39 16.74
N ALA A 188 -2.98 7.66 16.96
CA ALA A 188 -4.05 6.70 16.70
C ALA A 188 -4.12 6.32 15.21
N TYR A 189 -3.99 7.30 14.30
CA TYR A 189 -3.91 6.99 12.86
C TYR A 189 -2.60 6.29 12.49
N LEU A 190 -1.48 6.70 13.08
CA LEU A 190 -0.18 6.05 12.85
C LEU A 190 -0.20 4.56 13.20
N LYS A 191 -0.93 4.13 14.24
CA LYS A 191 -1.05 2.72 14.66
C LYS A 191 -1.41 1.79 13.50
N TYR A 192 -2.24 2.25 12.55
CA TYR A 192 -2.66 1.46 11.39
C TYR A 192 -1.55 1.25 10.36
N LYS A 193 -0.48 2.04 10.40
CA LYS A 193 0.71 1.84 9.57
C LYS A 193 1.52 0.60 9.94
N LYS A 194 1.30 0.01 11.13
CA LYS A 194 1.87 -1.29 11.49
C LYS A 194 1.42 -2.41 10.53
N PHE A 195 0.19 -2.32 10.04
CA PHE A 195 -0.41 -3.30 9.12
C PHE A 195 -0.15 -2.97 7.65
N TYR A 196 0.82 -2.10 7.34
CA TYR A 196 1.09 -1.67 5.97
C TYR A 196 1.41 -2.84 5.02
N ILE A 197 2.25 -3.78 5.46
CA ILE A 197 2.61 -4.99 4.70
C ILE A 197 1.38 -5.87 4.44
N LEU A 198 0.60 -6.15 5.48
CA LEU A 198 -0.60 -6.99 5.34
C LEU A 198 -1.65 -6.33 4.43
N ASN A 199 -1.86 -5.02 4.57
CA ASN A 199 -2.78 -4.25 3.75
C ASN A 199 -2.39 -4.29 2.25
N LYS A 200 -1.09 -4.41 1.93
CA LYS A 200 -0.63 -4.61 0.53
C LYS A 200 -1.21 -5.89 -0.08
N TYR A 201 -1.29 -6.99 0.67
CA TYR A 201 -1.83 -8.26 0.19
C TYR A 201 -3.35 -8.38 0.35
N LEU A 202 -3.96 -7.77 1.38
CA LEU A 202 -5.41 -7.84 1.60
C LEU A 202 -6.23 -6.97 0.64
N THR A 203 -5.62 -6.10 -0.15
CA THR A 203 -6.35 -5.14 -1.00
C THR A 203 -6.02 -5.26 -2.49
N PHE A 204 -5.31 -6.31 -2.90
CA PHE A 204 -4.78 -6.36 -4.27
C PHE A 204 -5.87 -6.58 -5.33
N TYR A 205 -6.80 -7.53 -5.17
CA TYR A 205 -7.86 -7.73 -6.19
C TYR A 205 -8.74 -6.51 -6.32
N ILE A 206 -8.99 -5.80 -5.21
CA ILE A 206 -9.75 -4.56 -5.23
C ILE A 206 -8.98 -3.46 -5.97
N GLN A 207 -7.66 -3.39 -5.81
CA GLN A 207 -6.82 -2.47 -6.59
C GLN A 207 -6.85 -2.81 -8.08
N ILE A 208 -6.78 -4.10 -8.44
CA ILE A 208 -6.90 -4.57 -9.82
C ILE A 208 -8.24 -4.14 -10.41
N ILE A 209 -9.35 -4.47 -9.74
CA ILE A 209 -10.71 -4.14 -10.19
C ILE A 209 -10.88 -2.62 -10.31
N SER A 210 -10.43 -1.85 -9.31
CA SER A 210 -10.51 -0.39 -9.33
C SER A 210 -9.78 0.22 -10.54
N GLN A 211 -8.63 -0.34 -10.91
CA GLN A 211 -7.86 0.10 -12.06
C GLN A 211 -8.49 -0.33 -13.39
N SER A 212 -9.01 -1.56 -13.47
CA SER A 212 -9.77 -2.02 -14.63
C SER A 212 -10.98 -1.12 -14.90
N VAL A 213 -11.71 -0.73 -13.86
CA VAL A 213 -12.83 0.23 -13.97
C VAL A 213 -12.35 1.60 -14.45
N LYS A 214 -11.20 2.10 -13.96
CA LYS A 214 -10.62 3.37 -14.43
C LYS A 214 -10.18 3.29 -15.89
N ALA A 215 -9.52 2.21 -16.28
CA ALA A 215 -9.07 1.98 -17.65
C ALA A 215 -10.27 1.90 -18.61
N PHE A 216 -11.31 1.17 -18.21
CA PHE A 216 -12.56 1.09 -18.96
C PHE A 216 -13.25 2.45 -19.08
N LYS A 217 -13.32 3.22 -17.99
CA LYS A 217 -13.87 4.59 -18.00
C LYS A 217 -13.07 5.54 -18.90
N ASN A 218 -11.75 5.40 -18.95
CA ASN A 218 -10.92 6.23 -19.82
C ASN A 218 -11.06 5.82 -21.28
N TRP A 219 -11.19 4.53 -21.56
CA TRP A 219 -11.42 4.04 -22.92
C TRP A 219 -12.69 4.63 -23.53
N GLY A 220 -13.82 4.61 -22.79
CA GLY A 220 -15.08 5.21 -23.25
C GLY A 220 -15.13 6.75 -23.21
N LYS A 221 -14.01 7.44 -22.92
CA LYS A 221 -13.89 8.90 -23.05
C LYS A 221 -13.10 9.34 -24.29
N ASP A 222 -12.32 8.42 -24.85
CA ASP A 222 -11.54 8.62 -26.07
C ASP A 222 -12.33 8.16 -27.32
N GLU A 223 -13.60 7.77 -27.13
CA GLU A 223 -14.66 7.60 -28.15
C GLU A 223 -15.64 8.78 -28.08
#